data_AF-A0A4S4BM64-F1
#
_entry.id   AF-A0A4S4BM64-F1
#
_cell.length_a   1.000
_cell.length_b   1.000
_cell.length_c   1.000
_cell.angle_alpha   90.00
_cell.angle_beta   90.00
_cell.angle_gamma   90.00
#
_symmetry.space_group_name_H-M   'P 1'
#
loop_
_entity.id
_entity.type
_entity.pdbx_description
1 polymer ?
#
loop_
_entity_poly.entity_id
_entity_poly.type
_entity_poly.pdbx_seq_one_letter_code
_entity_poly.pdbx_strand_id
1 'polypeptide(L)'
;MSQLGDGFVFVIVVILLLWWLVHRFNRWLHAPPSLRLRRLAQDGPVDADESVVWLETCGYEVLSGKHRIPLAVAVDDGPMQATRLYFDYLVQKDDCYYLVKIDRARKPIEWTPSGLRDRLLAFTLMFPECEGIVIADPKGQTIHTVRFKVEDE
;
A
#
# COMPACT_ATOMS: atom_id res chain seq x y z
N MET A 1 -3.49 48.76 19.73
CA MET A 1 -3.46 48.16 18.38
C MET A 1 -2.97 46.70 18.43
N SER A 2 -3.56 45.86 19.29
CA SER A 2 -3.15 44.45 19.48
C SER A 2 -4.29 43.44 19.30
N GLN A 3 -5.54 43.88 19.19
CA GLN A 3 -6.70 42.99 19.06
C GLN A 3 -6.98 42.53 17.62
N LEU A 4 -6.52 43.27 16.60
CA LEU A 4 -6.73 42.91 15.19
C LEU A 4 -5.81 41.78 14.72
N GLY A 5 -4.62 41.63 15.33
CA GLY A 5 -3.70 40.54 15.02
C GLY A 5 -4.20 39.19 15.54
N ASP A 6 -4.82 39.19 16.72
CA ASP A 6 -5.29 37.97 17.39
C ASP A 6 -6.48 37.33 16.66
N GLY A 7 -7.41 38.15 16.16
CA GLY A 7 -8.51 37.67 15.33
C GLY A 7 -8.05 37.10 13.98
N PHE A 8 -7.03 37.71 13.36
CA PHE A 8 -6.50 37.22 12.08
C PHE A 8 -5.74 35.89 12.25
N VAL A 9 -4.96 35.76 13.31
CA VAL A 9 -4.29 34.49 13.66
C VAL A 9 -5.32 33.40 13.95
N PHE A 10 -6.38 33.70 14.69
CA PHE A 10 -7.45 32.74 14.95
C PHE A 10 -8.12 32.24 13.66
N VAL A 11 -8.42 33.15 12.73
CA VAL A 11 -9.00 32.79 11.42
C VAL A 11 -8.06 31.89 10.62
N ILE A 12 -6.75 32.19 10.58
CA ILE A 12 -5.76 31.34 9.89
C ILE A 12 -5.70 29.96 10.54
N VAL A 13 -5.67 29.89 11.87
CA VAL A 13 -5.64 28.61 12.60
C VAL A 13 -6.88 27.79 12.30
N VAL A 14 -8.08 28.40 12.32
CA VAL A 14 -9.33 27.70 12.00
C VAL A 14 -9.35 27.20 10.55
N ILE A 15 -8.85 27.98 9.58
CA ILE A 15 -8.75 27.54 8.18
C ILE A 15 -7.78 26.37 8.04
N LEU A 16 -6.61 26.43 8.69
CA LEU A 16 -5.65 25.33 8.68
C LEU A 16 -6.23 24.07 9.34
N LEU A 17 -6.97 24.24 10.44
CA LEU A 17 -7.62 23.13 11.15
C LEU A 17 -8.72 22.50 10.29
N LEU A 18 -9.57 23.32 9.65
CA LEU A 18 -10.59 22.83 8.72
C LEU A 18 -9.97 22.14 7.51
N TRP A 19 -8.92 22.70 6.91
CA TRP A 19 -8.21 22.07 5.79
C TRP A 19 -7.61 20.72 6.20
N TRP A 20 -6.95 20.66 7.36
CA TRP A 20 -6.41 19.43 7.92
C TRP A 20 -7.51 18.40 8.20
N LEU A 21 -8.64 18.83 8.77
CA LEU A 21 -9.75 17.97 9.15
C LEU A 21 -10.47 17.43 7.91
N VAL A 22 -10.67 18.25 6.87
CA VAL A 22 -11.21 17.81 5.57
C VAL A 22 -10.24 16.83 4.90
N HIS A 23 -8.94 17.10 4.90
CA HIS A 23 -7.96 16.19 4.31
C HIS A 23 -7.92 14.83 5.04
N ARG A 24 -7.92 14.86 6.38
CA ARG A 24 -7.98 13.67 7.24
C ARG A 24 -9.28 12.89 7.05
N PHE A 25 -10.41 13.59 6.99
CA PHE A 25 -11.75 13.01 6.91
C PHE A 25 -12.03 12.44 5.51
N ASN A 26 -11.57 13.11 4.46
CA ASN A 26 -11.72 12.60 3.09
C ASN A 26 -10.91 11.31 2.90
N ARG A 27 -9.72 11.25 3.50
CA ARG A 27 -8.89 10.03 3.56
C ARG A 27 -9.55 8.92 4.37
N TRP A 28 -10.24 9.25 5.47
CA TRP A 28 -10.95 8.28 6.30
C TRP A 28 -12.21 7.72 5.63
N LEU A 29 -12.99 8.56 4.94
CA LEU A 29 -14.23 8.16 4.26
C LEU A 29 -13.99 7.24 3.06
N HIS A 30 -12.87 7.40 2.34
CA HIS A 30 -12.53 6.57 1.18
C HIS A 30 -11.77 5.29 1.55
N ALA A 31 -11.54 5.06 2.85
CA ALA A 31 -10.73 3.96 3.35
C ALA A 31 -11.41 3.11 4.45
N PRO A 32 -12.68 2.67 4.36
CA PRO A 32 -13.05 1.48 5.10
C PRO A 32 -12.32 0.29 4.45
N PRO A 33 -11.27 -0.28 5.08
CA PRO A 33 -10.59 -1.43 4.51
C PRO A 33 -11.61 -2.54 4.30
N SER A 34 -11.58 -3.16 3.13
CA SER A 34 -12.49 -4.26 2.82
C SER A 34 -12.38 -5.34 3.91
N LEU A 35 -13.47 -6.07 4.15
CA LEU A 35 -13.45 -7.22 5.08
C LEU A 35 -12.33 -8.22 4.72
N ARG A 36 -11.93 -8.26 3.44
CA ARG A 36 -10.81 -9.07 2.96
C ARG A 36 -9.47 -8.53 3.47
N LEU A 37 -9.20 -7.24 3.32
CA LEU A 37 -7.96 -6.63 3.82
C LEU A 37 -7.82 -6.75 5.35
N ARG A 38 -8.92 -6.57 6.07
CA ARG A 38 -8.96 -6.76 7.53
C ARG A 38 -8.63 -8.19 7.94
N ARG A 39 -9.13 -9.19 7.21
CA ARG A 39 -8.76 -10.60 7.47
C ARG A 39 -7.27 -10.84 7.19
N LEU A 40 -6.75 -10.33 6.08
CA LEU A 40 -5.34 -10.44 5.74
C LEU A 40 -4.43 -9.80 6.80
N ALA A 41 -4.86 -8.67 7.40
CA ALA A 41 -4.14 -8.01 8.48
C ALA A 41 -4.21 -8.76 9.82
N GLN A 42 -5.15 -9.70 9.98
CA GLN A 42 -5.35 -10.47 11.21
C GLN A 42 -4.71 -11.87 11.16
N ASP A 43 -4.08 -12.24 10.05
CA ASP A 43 -3.50 -13.58 9.82
C ASP A 43 -2.22 -13.88 10.66
N GLY A 44 -1.97 -13.09 11.70
CA GLY A 44 -1.07 -13.42 12.79
C GLY A 44 0.31 -12.76 12.71
N PRO A 45 1.06 -12.80 13.83
CA PRO A 45 2.34 -12.12 13.96
C PRO A 45 3.35 -12.66 12.94
N VAL A 46 4.05 -11.74 12.30
CA VAL A 46 5.11 -12.04 11.34
C VAL A 46 6.41 -12.21 12.10
N ASP A 47 7.14 -13.31 11.84
CA ASP A 47 8.47 -13.49 12.41
C ASP A 47 9.38 -12.32 12.01
N ALA A 48 10.12 -11.81 13.00
CA ALA A 48 11.05 -10.70 12.81
C ALA A 48 12.25 -11.14 11.95
N ASP A 49 12.13 -10.93 10.64
CA ASP A 49 13.21 -11.09 9.66
C ASP A 49 13.83 -9.72 9.32
N GLU A 50 15.00 -9.72 8.68
CA GLU A 50 15.71 -8.52 8.23
C GLU A 50 14.80 -7.58 7.42
N SER A 51 13.93 -8.15 6.59
CA SER A 51 12.95 -7.40 5.79
C SER A 51 11.91 -6.67 6.66
N VAL A 52 11.46 -7.30 7.74
CA VAL A 52 10.47 -6.73 8.67
C VAL A 52 11.09 -5.57 9.43
N VAL A 53 12.28 -5.78 9.99
CA VAL A 53 13.02 -4.73 10.73
C VAL A 53 13.30 -3.52 9.84
N TRP A 54 13.65 -3.76 8.57
CA TRP A 54 13.87 -2.67 7.61
C TRP A 54 12.59 -1.88 7.31
N LEU A 55 11.47 -2.56 7.09
CA LEU A 55 10.16 -1.93 6.87
C LEU A 55 9.75 -1.09 8.08
N GLU A 56 9.92 -1.62 9.29
CA GLU A 56 9.66 -0.91 10.56
C GLU A 56 10.55 0.32 10.73
N THR A 57 11.84 0.21 10.40
CA THR A 57 12.77 1.34 10.41
C THR A 57 12.35 2.45 9.41
N CYS A 58 11.70 2.07 8.31
CA CYS A 58 11.12 3.00 7.34
C CYS A 58 9.77 3.59 7.78
N GLY A 59 9.29 3.25 8.97
CA GLY A 59 8.05 3.74 9.57
C GLY A 59 6.79 2.98 9.12
N TYR A 60 6.94 1.75 8.63
CA TYR A 60 5.80 0.88 8.33
C TYR A 60 5.53 -0.10 9.48
N GLU A 61 4.27 -0.29 9.82
CA GLU A 61 3.82 -1.37 10.69
C GLU A 61 3.56 -2.62 9.83
N VAL A 62 4.22 -3.74 10.14
CA VAL A 62 4.03 -4.99 9.41
C VAL A 62 2.86 -5.76 10.00
N LEU A 63 1.76 -5.84 9.25
CA LEU A 63 0.51 -6.45 9.72
C LEU A 63 0.45 -7.94 9.44
N SER A 64 0.94 -8.37 8.27
CA SER A 64 0.97 -9.79 7.94
C SER A 64 2.06 -10.17 6.94
N GLY A 65 2.43 -11.45 6.99
CA GLY A 65 3.58 -12.00 6.27
C GLY A 65 3.23 -12.43 4.84
N LYS A 66 4.02 -13.37 4.33
CA LYS A 66 3.88 -13.85 2.96
C LYS A 66 2.53 -14.49 2.72
N HIS A 67 1.76 -13.90 1.81
CA HIS A 67 0.42 -14.35 1.48
C HIS A 67 0.35 -15.02 0.12
N ARG A 68 -0.44 -16.09 0.05
CA ARG A 68 -0.78 -16.81 -1.17
C ARG A 68 -2.20 -16.47 -1.58
N ILE A 69 -2.37 -15.95 -2.78
CA ILE A 69 -3.67 -15.72 -3.40
C ILE A 69 -3.94 -16.88 -4.37
N PRO A 70 -4.82 -17.84 -4.03
CA PRO A 70 -5.18 -18.90 -4.93
C PRO A 70 -6.03 -18.35 -6.08
N LEU A 71 -5.70 -18.75 -7.30
CA LEU A 71 -6.43 -18.41 -8.52
C LEU A 71 -6.67 -19.69 -9.31
N ALA A 72 -7.58 -19.64 -10.26
CA ALA A 72 -7.73 -20.68 -11.26
C ALA A 72 -8.00 -20.05 -12.62
N VAL A 73 -7.49 -20.68 -13.67
CA VAL A 73 -7.59 -20.21 -15.05
C VAL A 73 -7.97 -21.38 -15.96
N ALA A 74 -8.87 -21.14 -16.90
CA ALA A 74 -9.17 -22.05 -17.99
C ALA A 74 -8.93 -21.32 -19.32
N VAL A 75 -8.63 -22.08 -20.36
CA VAL A 75 -8.52 -21.59 -21.74
C VAL A 75 -9.63 -22.27 -22.52
N ASP A 76 -10.51 -21.47 -23.12
CA ASP A 76 -11.73 -21.94 -23.80
C ASP A 76 -12.55 -22.88 -22.89
N ASP A 77 -13.01 -24.02 -23.41
CA ASP A 77 -13.73 -25.06 -22.67
C ASP A 77 -12.80 -26.06 -21.93
N GLY A 78 -11.53 -25.68 -21.74
CA GLY A 78 -10.55 -26.48 -21.02
C GLY A 78 -10.83 -26.58 -19.52
N PRO A 79 -10.22 -27.55 -18.82
CA PRO A 79 -10.38 -27.70 -17.37
C PRO A 79 -9.76 -26.50 -16.62
N MET A 80 -10.38 -26.12 -15.50
CA MET A 80 -9.84 -25.10 -14.60
C MET A 80 -8.51 -25.56 -14.00
N GLN A 81 -7.45 -24.79 -14.27
CA GLN A 81 -6.10 -25.03 -13.77
C GLN A 81 -5.78 -24.08 -12.63
N ALA A 82 -5.30 -24.63 -11.52
CA ALA A 82 -4.92 -23.83 -10.37
C ALA A 82 -3.64 -23.02 -10.65
N THR A 83 -3.70 -21.74 -10.34
CA THR A 83 -2.55 -20.83 -10.33
C THR A 83 -2.56 -20.00 -9.06
N ARG A 84 -1.57 -19.13 -8.88
CA ARG A 84 -1.41 -18.37 -7.64
C ARG A 84 -0.58 -17.12 -7.83
N LEU A 85 -0.97 -16.09 -7.10
CA LEU A 85 -0.16 -14.91 -6.89
C LEU A 85 0.33 -14.89 -5.44
N TYR A 86 1.40 -14.13 -5.21
CA TYR A 86 2.00 -13.96 -3.90
C TYR A 86 2.27 -12.50 -3.65
N PHE A 87 2.20 -12.02 -2.42
CA PHE A 87 2.88 -10.81 -1.97
C PHE A 87 3.63 -11.14 -0.67
N ASP A 88 4.69 -10.39 -0.38
CA ASP A 88 5.60 -10.76 0.71
C ASP A 88 5.10 -10.26 2.06
N TYR A 89 4.52 -9.06 2.13
CA TYR A 89 3.92 -8.53 3.37
C TYR A 89 2.72 -7.62 3.08
N LEU A 90 1.82 -7.49 4.05
CA LEU A 90 0.87 -6.37 4.15
C LEU A 90 1.37 -5.43 5.25
N VAL A 91 1.48 -4.15 4.93
CA VAL A 91 1.97 -3.14 5.87
C VAL A 91 1.03 -1.94 5.94
N GLN A 92 1.13 -1.20 7.04
CA GLN A 92 0.39 0.04 7.26
C GLN A 92 1.35 1.18 7.57
N LYS A 93 1.07 2.37 7.03
CA LYS A 93 1.77 3.61 7.36
C LYS A 93 0.81 4.77 7.22
N ASP A 94 0.78 5.66 8.21
CA ASP A 94 -0.13 6.83 8.25
C ASP A 94 -1.60 6.46 8.00
N ASP A 95 -2.07 5.36 8.61
CA ASP A 95 -3.40 4.75 8.42
C ASP A 95 -3.67 4.16 7.02
N CYS A 96 -2.71 4.22 6.10
CA CYS A 96 -2.83 3.70 4.75
C CYS A 96 -2.22 2.30 4.64
N TYR A 97 -2.87 1.42 3.88
CA TYR A 97 -2.39 0.06 3.64
C TYR A 97 -1.57 -0.02 2.36
N TYR A 98 -0.53 -0.85 2.40
CA TYR A 98 0.35 -1.12 1.26
C TYR A 98 0.65 -2.61 1.19
N LEU A 99 0.70 -3.14 -0.05
CA LEU A 99 1.27 -4.46 -0.29
C LEU A 99 2.78 -4.33 -0.48
N VAL A 100 3.55 -5.27 0.05
CA VAL A 100 5.00 -5.29 -0.10
C VAL A 100 5.44 -6.39 -1.04
N LYS A 101 6.39 -6.04 -1.90
CA LYS A 101 7.18 -6.94 -2.72
C LYS A 101 8.65 -6.77 -2.38
N ILE A 102 9.30 -7.86 -1.97
CA ILE A 102 10.74 -7.85 -1.79
C ILE A 102 11.41 -7.99 -3.16
N ASP A 103 12.28 -7.05 -3.53
CA ASP A 103 13.11 -7.22 -4.71
C ASP A 103 14.17 -8.28 -4.43
N ARG A 104 14.29 -9.25 -5.34
CA ARG A 104 15.18 -10.40 -5.17
C ARG A 104 16.15 -10.41 -6.33
N ALA A 105 17.45 -10.51 -6.05
CA ALA A 105 18.52 -10.52 -7.05
C ALA A 105 18.33 -11.54 -8.19
N ARG A 106 17.63 -12.67 -7.94
CA ARG A 106 17.35 -13.70 -8.96
C ARG A 106 16.17 -13.36 -9.89
N LYS A 107 15.39 -12.34 -9.58
CA LYS A 107 14.23 -11.92 -10.36
C LYS A 107 14.01 -10.41 -10.22
N PRO A 108 15.00 -9.61 -10.69
CA PRO A 108 14.98 -8.16 -10.52
C PRO A 108 13.70 -7.57 -11.12
N ILE A 109 13.25 -6.46 -10.56
CA ILE A 109 12.13 -5.71 -11.12
C ILE A 109 12.66 -4.83 -12.24
N GLU A 110 12.00 -4.90 -13.39
CA GLU A 110 12.23 -3.94 -14.46
C GLU A 110 11.58 -2.61 -14.07
N TRP A 111 12.40 -1.59 -13.86
CA TRP A 111 11.97 -0.23 -13.50
C TRP A 111 11.45 0.58 -14.69
N THR A 112 10.85 -0.10 -15.66
CA THR A 112 10.14 0.52 -16.79
C THR A 112 8.64 0.54 -16.50
N PRO A 113 7.86 1.49 -17.05
CA PRO A 113 6.40 1.52 -16.85
C PRO A 113 5.71 0.19 -17.23
N SER A 114 6.12 -0.42 -18.35
CA SER A 114 5.60 -1.73 -18.79
C SER A 114 6.00 -2.86 -17.83
N GLY A 115 7.25 -2.89 -17.36
CA GLY A 115 7.73 -3.90 -16.42
C GLY A 115 7.01 -3.82 -15.07
N LEU A 116 6.80 -2.61 -14.56
CA LEU A 116 6.00 -2.37 -13.36
C LEU A 116 4.55 -2.78 -13.56
N ARG A 117 3.92 -2.39 -14.68
CA ARG A 117 2.53 -2.78 -15.02
C ARG A 117 2.38 -4.30 -15.01
N ASP A 118 3.19 -5.00 -15.77
CA ASP A 118 3.04 -6.45 -15.97
C ASP A 118 3.23 -7.23 -14.66
N ARG A 119 4.04 -6.71 -13.74
CA ARG A 119 4.34 -7.37 -12.47
C ARG A 119 3.41 -6.96 -11.33
N LEU A 120 2.91 -5.73 -11.33
CA LEU A 120 2.25 -5.13 -10.17
C LEU A 120 0.77 -4.80 -10.38
N LEU A 121 0.32 -4.57 -11.63
CA LEU A 121 -1.04 -4.11 -11.91
C LEU A 121 -2.10 -5.06 -11.35
N ALA A 122 -1.90 -6.37 -11.46
CA ALA A 122 -2.85 -7.35 -10.93
C ALA A 122 -3.09 -7.18 -9.43
N PHE A 123 -2.07 -6.81 -8.64
CA PHE A 123 -2.22 -6.59 -7.20
C PHE A 123 -3.02 -5.32 -6.93
N THR A 124 -2.75 -4.23 -7.65
CA THR A 124 -3.51 -2.99 -7.51
C THR A 124 -4.98 -3.18 -7.85
N LEU A 125 -5.29 -3.98 -8.87
CA LEU A 125 -6.68 -4.28 -9.25
C LEU A 125 -7.40 -5.20 -8.25
N MET A 126 -6.69 -6.13 -7.62
CA MET A 126 -7.26 -7.03 -6.60
C MET A 126 -7.45 -6.36 -5.24
N PHE A 127 -6.66 -5.32 -4.94
CA PHE A 127 -6.65 -4.59 -3.68
C PHE A 127 -6.70 -3.07 -3.94
N PRO A 128 -7.81 -2.56 -4.51
CA PRO A 128 -7.96 -1.14 -4.82
C PRO A 128 -7.93 -0.23 -3.58
N GLU A 129 -8.17 -0.78 -2.39
CA GLU A 129 -8.07 -0.07 -1.11
C GLU A 129 -6.63 0.19 -0.63
N CYS A 130 -5.62 -0.43 -1.26
CA CYS A 130 -4.23 -0.14 -0.95
C CYS A 130 -3.77 1.13 -1.69
N GLU A 131 -3.05 2.01 -0.98
CA GLU A 131 -2.51 3.28 -1.55
C GLU A 131 -1.39 3.05 -2.56
N GLY A 132 -0.85 1.83 -2.62
CA GLY A 132 0.17 1.44 -3.57
C GLY A 132 0.85 0.14 -3.20
N ILE A 133 1.88 -0.20 -3.96
CA ILE A 133 2.73 -1.36 -3.74
C ILE A 133 4.13 -0.88 -3.41
N VAL A 134 4.63 -1.28 -2.25
CA VAL A 134 5.98 -0.99 -1.80
C VAL A 134 6.91 -2.07 -2.32
N ILE A 135 7.90 -1.67 -3.11
CA ILE A 135 9.05 -2.50 -3.46
C ILE A 135 10.14 -2.19 -2.44
N ALA A 136 10.54 -3.20 -1.68
CA ALA A 136 11.62 -3.08 -0.71
C ALA A 136 12.81 -3.97 -1.11
N ASP A 137 14.01 -3.41 -1.06
CA ASP A 137 15.27 -4.15 -1.13
C ASP A 137 16.01 -3.95 0.20
N PRO A 138 15.89 -4.88 1.16
CA PRO A 138 16.59 -4.78 2.44
C PRO A 138 18.11 -4.74 2.27
N LYS A 139 18.65 -5.41 1.25
CA LYS A 139 20.10 -5.49 1.02
C LYS A 139 20.66 -4.22 0.40
N GLY A 140 19.94 -3.66 -0.56
CA GLY A 140 20.26 -2.37 -1.18
C GLY A 140 19.81 -1.17 -0.35
N GLN A 141 19.08 -1.39 0.74
CA GLN A 141 18.45 -0.36 1.59
C GLN A 141 17.61 0.64 0.79
N THR A 142 16.91 0.16 -0.24
CA THR A 142 16.00 0.98 -1.03
C THR A 142 14.55 0.60 -0.77
N ILE A 143 13.69 1.61 -0.85
CA ILE A 143 12.24 1.44 -0.72
C ILE A 143 11.56 2.40 -1.69
N HIS A 144 10.66 1.85 -2.51
CA HIS A 144 9.95 2.61 -3.53
C HIS A 144 8.46 2.27 -3.47
N THR A 145 7.61 3.29 -3.51
CA THR A 145 6.16 3.08 -3.61
C THR A 145 5.72 3.25 -5.05
N VAL A 146 5.16 2.20 -5.63
CA VAL A 146 4.57 2.22 -6.98
C VAL A 146 3.06 2.43 -6.87
N ARG A 147 2.54 3.38 -7.63
CA ARG A 147 1.11 3.69 -7.71
C ARG A 147 0.68 3.69 -9.17
N PHE A 148 -0.52 3.17 -9.42
CA PHE A 148 -1.17 3.24 -10.72
C PHE A 148 -2.34 4.20 -10.64
N LYS A 149 -2.52 5.01 -11.67
CA LYS A 149 -3.67 5.87 -11.85
C LYS A 149 -4.19 5.63 -13.26
N VAL A 150 -5.51 5.53 -13.40
CA VAL A 150 -6.15 5.60 -14.71
C VAL A 150 -6.14 7.07 -15.13
N GLU A 151 -5.75 7.35 -16.37
CA GLU A 151 -5.85 8.69 -16.92
C GLU A 151 -7.31 8.94 -17.31
N ASP A 152 -7.87 10.05 -16.83
CA ASP A 152 -9.11 10.61 -17.34
C ASP A 152 -8.69 11.62 -18.43
N GLU A 153 -9.14 11.43 -19.68
CA GLU A 153 -8.91 12.36 -20.79
C GLU A 153 -9.50 13.76 -20.51
#